data_AF-A0A947AED3-F1
#
_entry.id   AF-A0A947AED3-F1
#
_cell.length_a   1.000
_cell.length_b   1.000
_cell.length_c   1.000
_cell.angle_alpha   90.00
_cell.angle_beta   90.00
_cell.angle_gamma   90.00
#
_symmetry.space_group_name_H-M   'P 1'
#
loop_
_entity.id
_entity.type
_entity.pdbx_description
1 polymer ?
#
loop_
_entity_poly.entity_id
_entity_poly.type
_entity_poly.pdbx_seq_one_letter_code
_entity_poly.pdbx_strand_id
1 'polypeptide(L)' 'FSAKRAKDAGLIDRVGVKSQAKAEVQKLAKVTDPSWKEKDKLESFMEQFATKGMMQLQNYFYGLKSTF' A
#
# COMPACT_ATOMS: atom_id res chain seq x y z
N PHE A 1 -5.34 -16.85 7.92
CA PHE A 1 -4.32 -17.26 8.90
C PHE A 1 -3.61 -16.03 9.45
N SER A 2 -3.39 -15.93 10.77
CA SER A 2 -2.51 -14.87 11.30
C SER A 2 -1.05 -15.20 10.96
N ALA A 3 -0.23 -14.19 10.69
CA ALA A 3 1.17 -14.39 10.32
C ALA A 3 1.95 -15.23 11.35
N LYS A 4 1.62 -15.07 12.64
CA LYS A 4 2.16 -15.89 13.73
C LYS A 4 1.80 -17.37 13.59
N ARG A 5 0.53 -17.69 13.37
CA ARG A 5 0.07 -19.09 13.19
C ARG A 5 0.68 -19.74 11.95
N ALA A 6 0.87 -18.98 10.87
CA ALA A 6 1.51 -19.51 9.66
C ALA A 6 2.99 -19.87 9.89
N LYS A 7 3.71 -19.06 10.71
CA LYS A 7 5.07 -19.38 11.13
C LYS A 7 5.11 -20.63 12.01
N ASP A 8 4.24 -20.68 13.01
CA ASP A 8 4.18 -21.80 13.97
C ASP A 8 3.79 -23.12 13.27
N ALA A 9 2.97 -23.05 12.22
CA ALA A 9 2.59 -24.18 11.38
C ALA A 9 3.66 -24.56 10.32
N GLY A 10 4.79 -23.86 10.25
CA GLY A 10 5.86 -24.14 9.29
C GLY A 10 5.53 -23.78 7.83
N LEU A 11 4.46 -23.00 7.59
CA LEU A 11 4.05 -22.59 6.25
C LEU A 11 4.89 -21.41 5.71
N ILE A 12 5.54 -20.66 6.60
CA ILE A 12 6.42 -19.53 6.26
C ILE A 12 7.66 -19.53 7.16
N ASP A 13 8.80 -19.12 6.62
CA ASP A 13 10.07 -19.12 7.36
C ASP A 13 10.15 -17.99 8.39
N ARG A 14 9.65 -16.79 8.01
CA ARG A 14 9.78 -15.59 8.84
C ARG A 14 8.64 -14.61 8.63
N VAL A 15 8.25 -13.96 9.73
CA VAL A 15 7.39 -12.78 9.71
C VAL A 15 8.29 -11.56 9.78
N GLY A 16 8.17 -10.65 8.83
CA GLY A 16 9.01 -9.46 8.74
C GLY A 16 8.34 -8.34 7.94
N VAL A 17 9.04 -7.22 7.81
CA VAL A 17 8.56 -6.05 7.05
C VAL A 17 9.04 -6.11 5.60
N LYS A 18 8.31 -5.43 4.70
CA LYS A 18 8.59 -5.43 3.25
C LYS A 18 10.04 -5.03 2.91
N SER A 19 10.65 -4.13 3.67
CA SER A 19 12.05 -3.73 3.48
C SER A 19 13.03 -4.87 3.71
N GLN A 20 12.79 -5.72 4.72
CA GLN A 20 13.60 -6.91 5.00
C GLN A 20 13.49 -7.93 3.86
N ALA A 21 12.28 -8.12 3.31
CA ALA A 21 12.07 -9.00 2.16
C ALA A 21 12.85 -8.51 0.92
N LYS A 22 12.82 -7.20 0.63
CA LYS A 22 13.60 -6.62 -0.48
C LYS A 22 15.11 -6.84 -0.30
N ALA A 23 15.62 -6.63 0.90
CA ALA A 23 17.05 -6.81 1.21
C ALA A 23 17.49 -8.28 1.08
N GLU A 24 16.67 -9.23 1.55
CA GLU A 24 16.99 -10.65 1.39
C GLU A 24 16.97 -11.09 -0.08
N VAL A 25 15.99 -10.63 -0.87
CA VAL A 25 15.96 -10.92 -2.31
C VAL A 25 17.17 -10.31 -3.03
N GLN A 26 17.56 -9.07 -2.70
CA GLN A 26 18.76 -8.45 -3.27
C GLN A 26 20.02 -9.24 -2.93
N LYS A 27 20.16 -9.68 -1.67
CA LYS A 27 21.29 -10.50 -1.21
C LYS A 27 21.37 -11.84 -1.92
N LEU A 28 20.22 -12.52 -2.09
CA LEU A 28 20.14 -13.82 -2.76
C LEU A 28 20.40 -13.71 -4.26
N ALA A 29 19.86 -12.68 -4.91
CA ALA A 29 20.00 -12.46 -6.34
C ALA A 29 21.38 -11.89 -6.75
N LYS A 30 22.21 -11.46 -5.78
CA LYS A 30 23.53 -10.83 -6.00
C LYS A 30 23.45 -9.63 -6.96
N VAL A 31 22.34 -8.90 -6.94
CA VAL A 31 22.10 -7.75 -7.83
C VAL A 31 22.66 -6.48 -7.19
N THR A 32 23.54 -5.81 -7.92
CA THR A 32 24.20 -4.57 -7.50
C THR A 32 23.26 -3.36 -7.56
N ASP A 33 22.38 -3.30 -8.56
CA ASP A 33 21.39 -2.23 -8.73
C ASP A 33 19.97 -2.79 -8.91
N PRO A 34 19.18 -2.93 -7.83
CA PRO A 34 17.86 -3.52 -7.89
C PRO A 34 16.79 -2.51 -8.32
N SER A 35 16.23 -2.67 -9.53
CA SER A 35 15.08 -1.90 -9.98
C SER A 35 13.77 -2.55 -9.51
N TRP A 36 13.16 -1.96 -8.47
CA TRP A 36 11.85 -2.39 -7.99
C TRP A 36 10.77 -1.56 -8.65
N LYS A 37 9.80 -2.21 -9.30
CA LYS A 37 8.58 -1.55 -9.76
C LYS A 37 7.80 -1.07 -8.52
N GLU A 38 8.01 0.18 -8.11
CA GLU A 38 7.25 0.80 -7.05
C GLU A 38 5.86 1.13 -7.61
N LYS A 39 4.80 0.87 -6.84
CA LYS A 39 3.50 1.47 -7.16
C LYS A 39 3.75 2.98 -7.13
N ASP A 40 3.46 3.69 -8.21
CA ASP A 40 3.76 5.12 -8.28
C ASP A 40 3.08 5.78 -7.09
N LYS A 41 3.89 6.24 -6.13
CA LYS A 41 3.39 6.85 -4.89
C LYS A 41 2.51 8.06 -5.23
N LEU A 42 2.82 8.71 -6.35
CA LEU A 42 2.05 9.77 -6.97
C LEU A 42 0.70 9.28 -7.48
N GLU A 43 0.63 8.15 -8.18
CA GLU A 43 -0.64 7.58 -8.65
C GLU A 43 -1.57 7.27 -7.47
N SER A 44 -1.06 6.61 -6.43
CA SER A 44 -1.86 6.31 -5.24
C SER A 44 -2.24 7.56 -4.44
N PHE A 45 -1.43 8.62 -4.50
CA PHE A 45 -1.74 9.90 -3.88
C PHE A 45 -2.81 10.66 -4.66
N MET A 46 -2.72 10.68 -6.00
CA MET A 46 -3.70 11.30 -6.89
C MET A 46 -5.06 10.61 -6.78
N GLU A 47 -5.09 9.28 -6.66
CA GLU A 47 -6.32 8.53 -6.43
C GLU A 47 -6.99 8.96 -5.11
N GLN A 48 -6.22 9.04 -4.01
CA GLN A 48 -6.74 9.53 -2.72
C GLN A 48 -7.16 11.00 -2.76
N PHE A 49 -6.44 11.85 -3.49
CA PHE A 49 -6.77 13.26 -3.66
C PHE A 49 -8.07 13.43 -4.45
N ALA A 50 -8.24 12.69 -5.55
CA ALA A 50 -9.45 12.70 -6.36
C ALA A 50 -10.67 12.21 -5.57
N THR A 51 -10.53 11.11 -4.80
CA THR A 51 -11.62 10.61 -3.94
C THR A 51 -12.01 11.64 -2.88
N LYS A 52 -11.04 12.23 -2.17
CA LYS A 52 -11.31 13.25 -1.16
C LYS A 52 -11.92 14.52 -1.76
N GLY A 53 -11.41 14.98 -2.91
CA GLY A 53 -11.93 16.13 -3.63
C GLY A 53 -13.38 15.92 -4.08
N MET A 54 -13.69 14.74 -4.63
CA MET A 54 -15.05 14.39 -5.04
C MET A 54 -16.03 14.34 -3.86
N MET A 55 -15.62 13.74 -2.73
CA MET A 55 -16.46 13.69 -1.52
C MET A 55 -16.73 15.08 -0.95
N GLN A 56 -15.73 15.98 -0.94
CA GLN A 56 -15.92 17.36 -0.49
C GLN A 56 -16.88 18.11 -1.42
N LEU A 57 -16.67 18.02 -2.74
CA LEU A 57 -17.57 18.62 -3.73
C LEU A 57 -19.00 18.10 -3.57
N GLN A 58 -19.19 16.78 -3.47
CA GLN A 58 -20.50 16.18 -3.20
C GLN A 58 -21.12 16.76 -1.92
N ASN A 59 -20.39 16.82 -0.81
CA ASN A 59 -20.90 17.37 0.45
C ASN A 59 -21.32 18.85 0.32
N TYR A 60 -20.57 19.66 -0.42
CA TYR A 60 -20.98 21.04 -0.72
C TYR A 60 -22.26 21.08 -1.57
N PHE A 61 -22.36 20.26 -2.62
CA PHE A 61 -23.56 20.21 -3.46
C PHE A 61 -24.81 19.68 -2.73
N TYR A 62 -24.67 18.65 -1.90
CA TYR A 62 -25.77 18.11 -1.10
C TYR A 62 -26.14 19.04 0.08
N GLY A 63 -25.15 19.67 0.72
CA GLY A 63 -25.39 20.66 1.79
C GLY A 63 -26.13 21.91 1.28
N LEU A 64 -25.77 22.39 0.08
CA LEU A 64 -26.47 23.49 -0.58
C LEU A 64 -27.89 23.10 -1.01
N LYS A 65 -28.14 21.85 -1.43
CA LYS A 65 -29.49 21.35 -1.75
C LYS A 65 -30.38 21.13 -0.53
N SER A 66 -29.82 20.92 0.66
CA SER A 66 -30.59 20.68 1.89
C SER A 66 -31.07 21.97 2.59
N THR A 67 -30.68 23.14 2.09
CA THR A 67 -31.03 24.45 2.69
C THR A 67 -32.22 25.12 1.97
N PHE A 68 -32.75 24.52 0.90
CA PHE A 68 -33.96 24.95 0.18
C PHE A 68 -35.10 23.94 0.36
#